data_AF-A0A1G8XXE2-F1
#
_entry.id   AF-A0A1G8XXE2-F1
#
_cell.length_a   1.000
_cell.length_b   1.000
_cell.length_c   1.000
_cell.angle_alpha   90.00
_cell.angle_beta   90.00
_cell.angle_gamma   90.00
#
_symmetry.space_group_name_H-M   'P 1'
#
loop_
_entity.id
_entity.type
_entity.pdbx_description
1 polymer ?
#
loop_
_entity_poly.entity_id
_entity_poly.type
_entity_poly.pdbx_seq_one_letter_code
_entity_poly.pdbx_strand_id
1 'polypeptide(L)'
;MLDRLEQQADQWMTEMVEQGTDDQVFASGYLQGHLALSLNELDEQQPHLLSLLSEDMDKRISAASSELAPDDLNLVRQAWLQLLHRLQQLVN
;
A
#
# COMPACT_ATOMS: atom_id res chain seq x y z
N MET A 1 4.19 -9.09 13.93
CA MET A 1 3.19 -9.13 12.81
C MET A 1 3.40 -7.97 11.87
N LEU A 2 3.59 -6.76 12.41
CA LEU A 2 3.91 -5.55 11.64
C LEU A 2 5.11 -5.77 10.69
N ASP A 3 6.21 -6.35 11.18
CA ASP A 3 7.39 -6.71 10.35
C ASP A 3 7.07 -7.56 9.12
N ARG A 4 6.08 -8.47 9.22
CA ARG A 4 5.68 -9.31 8.08
C ARG A 4 4.89 -8.53 7.04
N LEU A 5 4.09 -7.56 7.48
CA LEU A 5 3.38 -6.65 6.57
C LEU A 5 4.38 -5.78 5.81
N GLU A 6 5.36 -5.22 6.52
CA GLU A 6 6.48 -4.46 5.95
C GLU A 6 7.24 -5.28 4.91
N GLN A 7 7.72 -6.47 5.30
CA GLN A 7 8.49 -7.33 4.39
C GLN A 7 7.70 -7.71 3.12
N GLN A 8 6.40 -8.02 3.26
CA GLN A 8 5.57 -8.37 2.12
C GLN A 8 5.28 -7.18 1.21
N ALA A 9 5.16 -5.98 1.77
CA ALA A 9 5.06 -4.76 1.01
C ALA A 9 6.34 -4.47 0.23
N ASP A 10 7.51 -4.52 0.88
CA ASP A 10 8.80 -4.29 0.23
C ASP A 10 9.06 -5.27 -0.93
N GLN A 11 8.72 -6.54 -0.72
CA GLN A 11 8.81 -7.55 -1.77
C GLN A 11 7.91 -7.21 -2.97
N TRP A 12 6.67 -6.81 -2.72
CA TRP A 12 5.75 -6.40 -3.78
C TRP A 12 6.25 -5.14 -4.51
N MET A 13 6.78 -4.15 -3.79
CA MET A 13 7.37 -2.94 -4.38
C MET A 13 8.54 -3.29 -5.30
N THR A 14 9.41 -4.21 -4.86
CA THR A 14 10.56 -4.68 -5.65
C THR A 14 10.08 -5.34 -6.94
N GLU A 15 9.06 -6.19 -6.88
CA GLU A 15 8.46 -6.81 -8.07
C GLU A 15 7.88 -5.78 -9.05
N MET A 16 7.24 -4.71 -8.54
CA MET A 16 6.72 -3.65 -9.40
C MET A 16 7.85 -2.88 -10.08
N VAL A 17 8.95 -2.60 -9.39
CA VAL A 17 10.13 -1.95 -9.98
C VAL A 17 10.80 -2.82 -11.05
N GLU A 18 10.91 -4.13 -10.81
CA GLU A 18 11.61 -5.03 -11.72
C GLU A 18 10.79 -5.45 -12.95
N GLN A 19 9.47 -5.58 -12.79
CA GLN A 19 8.60 -6.25 -13.78
C GLN A 19 7.37 -5.44 -14.16
N GLY A 20 7.08 -4.35 -13.45
CA GLY A 20 5.94 -3.49 -13.72
C GLY A 20 6.12 -2.65 -14.98
N THR A 21 4.98 -2.26 -15.54
CA THR A 21 4.90 -1.15 -16.50
C THR A 21 5.22 0.18 -15.83
N ASP A 22 5.53 1.22 -16.61
CA ASP A 22 5.80 2.57 -16.09
C ASP A 22 4.67 3.07 -15.15
N ASP A 23 3.41 2.80 -15.51
CA ASP A 23 2.24 3.15 -14.70
C ASP A 23 2.20 2.37 -13.37
N GLN A 24 2.58 1.09 -13.38
CA GLN A 24 2.65 0.28 -12.17
C GLN A 24 3.80 0.71 -11.25
N VAL A 25 4.98 1.02 -11.82
CA VAL A 25 6.14 1.55 -11.10
C VAL A 25 5.80 2.90 -10.46
N PHE A 26 5.12 3.77 -11.21
CA PHE A 26 4.62 5.05 -10.69
C PHE A 26 3.66 4.84 -9.51
N ALA A 27 2.63 4.01 -9.69
CA ALA A 27 1.62 3.77 -8.68
C ALA A 27 2.20 3.11 -7.42
N SER A 28 3.12 2.15 -7.58
CA SER A 28 3.79 1.50 -6.46
C SER A 28 4.69 2.47 -5.70
N GLY A 29 5.46 3.32 -6.40
CA GLY A 29 6.30 4.33 -5.77
C GLY A 29 5.47 5.35 -4.97
N TYR A 30 4.32 5.78 -5.51
CA TYR A 30 3.39 6.66 -4.81
C TYR A 30 2.84 6.02 -3.52
N LEU A 31 2.41 4.75 -3.62
CA LEU A 31 1.91 4.00 -2.47
C LEU A 31 2.97 3.81 -1.40
N GLN A 32 4.22 3.53 -1.77
CA GLN A 32 5.30 3.29 -0.83
C GLN A 32 5.46 4.44 0.17
N GLY A 33 5.35 5.69 -0.29
CA GLY A 33 5.43 6.87 0.58
C GLY A 33 4.32 6.90 1.63
N HIS A 34 3.06 6.71 1.22
CA HIS A 34 1.91 6.70 2.14
C HIS A 34 1.92 5.48 3.06
N LEU A 35 2.32 4.33 2.54
CA LEU A 35 2.41 3.09 3.29
C LEU A 35 3.47 3.18 4.39
N ALA A 36 4.64 3.75 4.09
CA ALA A 36 5.69 3.97 5.09
C ALA A 36 5.20 4.87 6.23
N LEU A 37 4.42 5.92 5.93
CA LEU A 37 3.82 6.78 6.96
C LEU A 37 2.79 6.00 7.80
N SER A 38 1.91 5.25 7.16
CA SER A 38 0.87 4.45 7.84
C SER A 38 1.46 3.39 8.76
N LEU A 39 2.45 2.63 8.28
CA LEU A 39 3.13 1.60 9.07
C LEU A 39 3.86 2.18 10.29
N ASN A 40 4.48 3.36 10.16
CA ASN A 40 5.13 4.06 11.27
C ASN A 40 4.15 4.54 12.36
N GLU A 41 2.87 4.70 12.03
CA GLU A 41 1.82 5.10 12.99
C GLU A 41 1.22 3.89 13.74
N LEU A 42 1.48 2.67 13.27
CA LEU A 42 1.01 1.44 13.91
C LEU A 42 1.98 0.97 14.99
N ASP A 43 1.42 0.32 16.01
CA ASP A 43 2.18 -0.33 17.08
C ASP A 43 1.96 -1.84 17.00
N GLU A 44 3.02 -2.64 17.08
CA GLU A 44 2.93 -4.10 16.97
C GLU A 44 1.96 -4.76 17.98
N GLN A 45 1.72 -4.11 19.12
CA GLN A 45 0.77 -4.59 20.15
C GLN A 45 -0.70 -4.35 19.78
N GLN A 46 -0.99 -3.56 18.73
CA GLN A 46 -2.35 -3.30 18.32
C GLN A 46 -3.02 -4.57 17.76
N PRO A 47 -4.27 -4.87 18.15
CA PRO A 47 -5.03 -5.90 17.49
C PRO A 47 -5.43 -5.45 16.09
N HIS A 48 -5.65 -6.41 15.18
CA HIS A 48 -6.17 -6.13 13.84
C HIS A 48 -5.33 -5.17 12.98
N LEU A 49 -3.99 -5.23 13.11
CA LEU A 49 -3.03 -4.39 12.36
C LEU A 49 -3.37 -4.20 10.88
N LEU A 50 -3.72 -5.28 10.17
CA LEU A 50 -4.06 -5.19 8.75
C LEU A 50 -5.33 -4.37 8.49
N SER A 51 -6.33 -4.47 9.37
CA SER A 51 -7.56 -3.66 9.26
C SER A 51 -7.28 -2.18 9.51
N LEU A 52 -6.44 -1.87 10.51
CA LEU A 52 -6.03 -0.50 10.81
C LEU A 52 -5.24 0.11 9.65
N LEU A 53 -4.25 -0.63 9.12
CA LEU A 53 -3.48 -0.25 7.94
C LEU A 53 -4.39 0.02 6.74
N SER A 54 -5.36 -0.88 6.49
CA SER A 54 -6.26 -0.75 5.35
C SER A 54 -7.14 0.49 5.44
N GLU A 55 -7.71 0.76 6.61
CA GLU A 55 -8.55 1.93 6.81
C GLU A 55 -7.78 3.24 6.62
N ASP A 56 -6.54 3.31 7.11
CA ASP A 56 -5.70 4.49 6.95
C ASP A 56 -5.24 4.69 5.50
N MET A 57 -4.81 3.62 4.82
CA MET A 57 -4.44 3.68 3.39
C MET A 57 -5.61 4.10 2.50
N ASP A 58 -6.82 3.59 2.74
CA ASP A 58 -8.01 4.00 1.99
C ASP A 58 -8.32 5.50 2.16
N LYS A 59 -8.11 6.05 3.36
CA LYS A 59 -8.25 7.49 3.64
C LYS A 59 -7.19 8.31 2.90
N ARG A 60 -5.92 7.91 2.97
CA ARG A 60 -4.79 8.60 2.30
C ARG A 60 -4.96 8.62 0.79
N ILE A 61 -5.33 7.48 0.20
CA ILE A 61 -5.59 7.36 -1.24
C ILE A 61 -6.81 8.19 -1.64
N SER A 62 -7.87 8.23 -0.83
CA SER A 62 -9.02 9.08 -1.12
C SER A 62 -8.67 10.57 -1.10
N ALA A 63 -7.82 10.99 -0.16
CA ALA A 63 -7.30 12.36 -0.07
C ALA A 63 -6.39 12.73 -1.25
N ALA A 64 -5.65 11.77 -1.83
CA ALA A 64 -4.79 11.98 -3.00
C ALA A 64 -5.53 12.45 -4.27
N SER A 65 -6.87 12.43 -4.28
CA SER A 65 -7.67 13.02 -5.36
C SER A 65 -7.46 14.53 -5.54
N SER A 66 -6.90 15.23 -4.55
CA SER A 66 -6.53 16.65 -4.69
C SER A 66 -5.18 16.89 -5.38
N GLU A 67 -4.34 15.86 -5.51
CA GLU A 67 -2.97 15.98 -6.04
C GLU A 67 -2.70 15.13 -7.29
N LEU A 68 -3.47 14.06 -7.50
CA LEU A 68 -3.37 13.18 -8.67
C LEU A 68 -4.44 13.48 -9.72
N ALA A 69 -4.10 13.27 -10.99
CA ALA A 69 -5.10 13.19 -12.05
C ALA A 69 -6.05 11.99 -11.80
N PRO A 70 -7.28 12.01 -12.31
CA PRO A 70 -8.24 10.92 -12.10
C PRO A 70 -7.73 9.54 -12.53
N ASP A 71 -6.96 9.48 -13.62
CA ASP A 71 -6.40 8.22 -14.14
C ASP A 71 -5.26 7.71 -13.25
N ASP A 72 -4.35 8.59 -12.83
CA ASP A 72 -3.27 8.28 -11.88
C ASP A 72 -3.82 7.78 -10.53
N LEU A 73 -4.89 8.41 -10.05
CA LEU A 73 -5.58 7.97 -8.84
C LEU A 73 -6.16 6.56 -9.00
N ASN A 74 -6.69 6.22 -10.17
CA ASN A 74 -7.19 4.87 -10.45
C ASN A 74 -6.04 3.85 -10.48
N LEU A 75 -4.89 4.19 -11.03
CA LEU A 75 -3.69 3.34 -10.99
C LEU A 75 -3.27 3.06 -9.55
N VAL A 76 -3.19 4.11 -8.72
CA VAL A 76 -2.83 3.98 -7.29
C VAL A 76 -3.84 3.12 -6.52
N ARG A 77 -5.15 3.28 -6.77
CA ARG A 77 -6.18 2.42 -6.16
C ARG A 77 -6.03 0.96 -6.57
N GLN A 78 -5.77 0.69 -7.84
CA GLN A 78 -5.58 -0.68 -8.33
C GLN A 78 -4.33 -1.32 -7.72
N ALA A 79 -3.23 -0.57 -7.65
CA ALA A 79 -1.99 -0.99 -7.02
C ALA A 79 -2.21 -1.30 -5.53
N TRP A 80 -2.98 -0.48 -4.81
CA TRP A 80 -3.32 -0.72 -3.41
C TRP A 80 -4.13 -2.01 -3.22
N LEU A 81 -5.16 -2.23 -4.05
CA LEU A 81 -5.95 -3.47 -4.00
C LEU A 81 -5.11 -4.72 -4.23
N GLN A 82 -4.14 -4.66 -5.16
CA GLN A 82 -3.21 -5.77 -5.40
C GLN A 82 -2.32 -6.05 -4.18
N LEU A 83 -1.75 -5.01 -3.58
CA LEU A 83 -0.94 -5.14 -2.38
C LEU A 83 -1.78 -5.67 -1.20
N LEU A 84 -2.93 -5.05 -0.93
CA LEU A 84 -3.83 -5.45 0.16
C LEU A 84 -4.23 -6.92 0.05
N HIS A 85 -4.51 -7.40 -1.17
CA HIS A 85 -4.82 -8.81 -1.40
C HIS A 85 -3.67 -9.74 -0.97
N ARG A 86 -2.41 -9.37 -1.24
CA ARG A 86 -1.23 -10.12 -0.78
C ARG A 86 -1.08 -10.08 0.74
N LEU A 87 -1.26 -8.91 1.35
CA LEU A 87 -1.17 -8.75 2.80
C LEU A 87 -2.23 -9.58 3.53
N GLN A 88 -3.44 -9.70 2.97
CA GLN A 88 -4.49 -10.56 3.51
C GLN A 88 -4.10 -12.04 3.55
N GLN A 89 -3.26 -12.52 2.61
CA GLN A 89 -2.79 -13.91 2.63
C GLN A 89 -1.84 -14.21 3.80
N LEU A 90 -1.27 -13.19 4.46
CA LEU A 90 -0.40 -13.38 5.63
C LEU A 90 -1.19 -13.65 6.92
N VAL A 91 -2.48 -13.31 6.95
CA VAL A 91 -3.34 -13.40 8.14
C VAL A 91 -4.27 -14.62 8.10
N ASN A 92 -4.36 -15.28 6.94
CA ASN A 92 -5.15 -16.50 6.74
C ASN A 92 -4.40 -17.78 7.13
#